data_AF-A0A4R5XDN3-F1
#
_entry.id   AF-A0A4R5XDN3-F1
#
_cell.length_a   1.000
_cell.length_b   1.000
_cell.length_c   1.000
_cell.angle_alpha   90.00
_cell.angle_beta   90.00
_cell.angle_gamma   90.00
#
_symmetry.space_group_name_H-M   'P 1'
#
loop_
_entity.id
_entity.type
_entity.pdbx_description
1 polymer ?
#
loop_
_entity_poly.entity_id
_entity_poly.type
_entity_poly.pdbx_seq_one_letter_code
_entity_poly.pdbx_strand_id
1 'polypeptide(L)'
;MRVLLGLSVASALRLALAFVIDTKRATVCNGRAELCNRSYGNITFIGAHDSFAESEDPFALARDQDVDITTQLNDGVRLLQAQSHMNNGVLHFCHTNCILFDGGTVLDYLKTVKSWLDAHPTEVLTLLFTNPEGVSIPGVWAPAFDLSGVAAMAYIPPNMPMKQSDWPTLGELLGNGTRVVVFMDAGADGADGSVPFILPEFQMIWETPYGFTDATFPCSVNRTSGPLDTTDHMYMINHSLNVDIIFSLTVSDPIEASVTNSVDSILANAYGCTQFANGRAPNFILLDWVDVGQAYQAADILNGFRT
;
A
#
# COMPACT_ATOMS: atom_id res chain seq x y z
N MET A 1 76.48 -40.75 -11.33
CA MET A 1 75.52 -40.74 -10.21
C MET A 1 74.77 -39.40 -10.26
N ARG A 2 73.60 -39.35 -10.89
CA ARG A 2 72.76 -38.13 -10.99
C ARG A 2 71.60 -38.30 -10.00
N VAL A 3 71.55 -37.46 -8.98
CA VAL A 3 70.43 -37.41 -8.02
C VAL A 3 69.44 -36.36 -8.52
N LEU A 4 68.23 -36.79 -8.86
CA LEU A 4 67.09 -35.93 -9.19
C LEU A 4 66.36 -35.59 -7.89
N LEU A 5 66.36 -34.31 -7.49
CA LEU A 5 65.45 -33.78 -6.47
C LEU A 5 64.10 -33.51 -7.13
N GLY A 6 63.07 -34.27 -6.75
CA GLY A 6 61.67 -33.93 -7.04
C GLY A 6 61.12 -33.00 -5.96
N LEU A 7 60.75 -31.77 -6.33
CA LEU A 7 59.91 -30.92 -5.49
C LEU A 7 58.45 -31.30 -5.69
N SER A 8 57.78 -31.80 -4.65
CA SER A 8 56.32 -31.92 -4.62
C SER A 8 55.71 -30.58 -4.19
N VAL A 9 54.99 -29.92 -5.09
CA VAL A 9 54.16 -28.77 -4.76
C VAL A 9 52.80 -29.30 -4.31
N ALA A 10 52.52 -29.21 -3.02
CA ALA A 10 51.21 -29.54 -2.47
C ALA A 10 50.25 -28.36 -2.69
N SER A 11 49.29 -28.52 -3.60
CA SER A 11 48.16 -27.58 -3.76
C SER A 11 47.21 -27.69 -2.56
N ALA A 12 47.17 -26.64 -1.74
CA ALA A 12 46.17 -26.50 -0.69
C ALA A 12 44.84 -26.05 -1.30
N LEU A 13 43.89 -26.97 -1.43
CA LEU A 13 42.52 -26.68 -1.84
C LEU A 13 41.81 -25.94 -0.69
N ARG A 14 41.53 -24.64 -0.84
CA ARG A 14 40.70 -23.90 0.12
C ARG A 14 39.24 -24.22 -0.15
N LEU A 15 38.62 -25.04 0.71
CA LEU A 15 37.17 -25.19 0.76
C LEU A 15 36.57 -23.90 1.32
N ALA A 16 35.94 -23.09 0.46
CA ALA A 16 35.04 -22.04 0.92
C ALA A 16 33.75 -22.72 1.38
N LEU A 17 33.50 -22.76 2.69
CA LEU A 17 32.16 -23.08 3.21
C LEU A 17 31.25 -21.89 2.86
N ALA A 18 30.41 -22.07 1.85
CA ALA A 18 29.24 -21.23 1.69
C ALA A 18 28.29 -21.52 2.86
N PHE A 19 28.19 -20.59 3.80
CA PHE A 19 27.09 -20.61 4.77
C PHE A 19 25.81 -20.37 3.98
N VAL A 20 25.05 -21.43 3.73
CA VAL A 20 23.65 -21.30 3.34
C VAL A 20 22.96 -20.78 4.59
N ILE A 21 22.73 -19.46 4.64
CA ILE A 21 21.83 -18.87 5.62
C ILE A 21 20.46 -19.44 5.26
N ASP A 22 19.99 -20.39 6.07
CA ASP A 22 18.62 -20.89 5.99
C ASP A 22 17.70 -19.74 6.43
N THR A 23 17.40 -18.84 5.50
CA THR A 23 16.37 -17.82 5.70
C THR A 23 15.07 -18.58 5.88
N LYS A 24 14.60 -18.69 7.12
CA LYS A 24 13.29 -19.27 7.42
C LYS A 24 12.25 -18.56 6.58
N ARG A 25 11.81 -19.21 5.51
CA ARG A 25 10.76 -18.69 4.64
C ARG A 25 9.50 -18.55 5.48
N ALA A 26 8.88 -17.37 5.44
CA ALA A 26 7.60 -17.16 6.10
C ALA A 26 6.62 -18.24 5.62
N THR A 27 5.98 -18.92 6.57
CA THR A 27 4.98 -19.97 6.28
C THR A 27 3.56 -19.39 6.20
N VAL A 28 3.39 -18.15 6.66
CA VAL A 28 2.16 -17.36 6.63
C VAL A 28 2.57 -15.94 6.25
N CYS A 29 1.83 -15.32 5.32
CA CYS A 29 2.08 -13.98 4.82
C CYS A 29 0.73 -13.26 4.77
N ASN A 30 0.61 -12.13 5.44
CA ASN A 30 -0.66 -11.42 5.61
C ASN A 30 -1.79 -12.37 6.07
N GLY A 31 -1.52 -13.16 7.11
CA GLY A 31 -2.48 -14.11 7.68
C GLY A 31 -2.76 -15.40 6.88
N ARG A 32 -2.23 -15.58 5.66
CA ARG A 32 -2.49 -16.78 4.83
C ARG A 32 -1.22 -17.43 4.28
N ALA A 33 -1.18 -18.76 4.21
CA ALA A 33 -0.02 -19.49 3.68
C ALA A 33 0.07 -19.38 2.15
N GLU A 34 -1.08 -19.37 1.48
CA GLU A 34 -1.22 -19.26 0.03
C GLU A 34 -0.64 -17.96 -0.52
N LEU A 35 -0.68 -16.89 0.28
CA LEU A 35 -0.15 -15.58 -0.08
C LEU A 35 1.37 -15.54 -0.14
N CYS A 36 2.09 -16.41 0.56
CA CYS A 36 3.55 -16.40 0.58
C CYS A 36 4.19 -16.71 -0.79
N ASN A 37 3.50 -17.45 -1.65
CA ASN A 37 3.99 -17.76 -3.00
C ASN A 37 3.36 -16.86 -4.08
N ARG A 38 2.54 -15.88 -3.68
CA ARG A 38 1.81 -15.02 -4.60
C ARG A 38 2.55 -13.70 -4.76
N SER A 39 2.71 -13.26 -6.02
CA SER A 39 3.28 -11.94 -6.35
C SER A 39 2.44 -10.84 -5.69
N TYR A 40 3.10 -9.86 -5.07
CA TYR A 40 2.45 -8.65 -4.54
C TYR A 40 1.56 -7.99 -5.60
N GLY A 41 2.03 -7.95 -6.85
CA GLY A 41 1.27 -7.40 -7.97
C GLY A 41 0.03 -8.20 -8.35
N ASN A 42 -0.19 -9.40 -7.80
CA ASN A 42 -1.33 -10.25 -8.11
C ASN A 42 -2.24 -10.52 -6.91
N ILE A 43 -2.27 -9.64 -5.92
CA ILE A 43 -3.13 -9.75 -4.72
C ILE A 43 -4.08 -8.57 -4.67
N THR A 44 -5.33 -8.82 -4.27
CA THR A 44 -6.30 -7.79 -3.90
C THR A 44 -6.22 -7.50 -2.41
N PHE A 45 -5.92 -6.27 -2.04
CA PHE A 45 -5.87 -5.79 -0.66
C PHE A 45 -7.02 -4.83 -0.38
N ILE A 46 -7.57 -4.88 0.83
CA ILE A 46 -8.44 -3.81 1.35
C ILE A 46 -7.55 -2.64 1.77
N GLY A 47 -7.94 -1.45 1.33
CA GLY A 47 -7.32 -0.19 1.66
C GLY A 47 -8.27 0.74 2.43
N ALA A 48 -7.74 1.43 3.43
CA ALA A 48 -8.45 2.50 4.14
C ALA A 48 -8.15 3.86 3.49
N HIS A 49 -9.17 4.51 2.95
CA HIS A 49 -9.14 5.89 2.48
C HIS A 49 -8.99 6.82 3.68
N ASP A 50 -8.10 7.82 3.55
CA ASP A 50 -7.75 8.78 4.60
C ASP A 50 -7.75 8.16 6.00
N SER A 51 -7.00 7.07 6.13
CA SER A 51 -6.94 6.18 7.32
C SER A 51 -6.67 6.86 8.66
N PHE A 52 -6.19 8.11 8.66
CA PHE A 52 -5.96 8.93 9.85
C PHE A 52 -7.22 9.69 10.30
N ALA A 53 -8.20 9.88 9.41
CA ALA A 53 -9.43 10.63 9.63
C ALA A 53 -10.46 9.77 10.38
N GLU A 54 -10.06 9.26 11.55
CA GLU A 54 -10.88 8.40 12.39
C GLU A 54 -11.56 9.16 13.53
N SER A 55 -12.84 8.89 13.77
CA SER A 55 -13.60 9.51 14.86
C SER A 55 -14.91 8.76 15.12
N GLU A 56 -15.21 8.46 16.38
CA GLU A 56 -16.53 7.95 16.81
C GLU A 56 -17.61 9.06 16.88
N ASP A 57 -17.23 10.35 16.80
CA ASP A 57 -18.19 11.46 16.80
C ASP A 57 -18.92 11.56 15.45
N PRO A 58 -20.24 11.30 15.38
CA PRO A 58 -21.00 11.41 14.13
C PRO A 58 -21.09 12.84 13.60
N PHE A 59 -20.73 13.85 14.39
CA PHE A 59 -20.67 15.24 13.95
C PHE A 59 -19.31 15.66 13.38
N ALA A 60 -18.29 14.80 13.44
CA ALA A 60 -17.03 15.02 12.75
C ALA A 60 -17.21 14.71 11.25
N LEU A 61 -17.66 15.71 10.49
CA LEU A 61 -18.05 15.54 9.08
C LEU A 61 -16.91 15.22 8.09
N ALA A 62 -15.66 15.37 8.52
CA ALA A 62 -14.46 15.11 7.73
C ALA A 62 -13.74 13.81 8.15
N ARG A 63 -14.48 12.90 8.80
CA ARG A 63 -13.99 11.57 9.17
C ARG A 63 -14.35 10.57 8.07
N ASP A 64 -13.47 9.61 7.83
CA ASP A 64 -13.66 8.52 6.87
C ASP A 64 -13.64 7.14 7.53
N GLN A 65 -13.24 7.06 8.80
CA GLN A 65 -13.14 5.81 9.55
C GLN A 65 -13.78 5.95 10.95
N ASP A 66 -14.32 4.85 11.47
CA ASP A 66 -14.80 4.76 12.86
C ASP A 66 -13.70 4.30 13.84
N VAL A 67 -12.64 3.68 13.30
CA VAL A 67 -11.63 2.97 14.09
C VAL A 67 -10.20 3.43 13.80
N ASP A 68 -9.36 3.35 14.83
CA ASP A 68 -7.96 3.77 14.75
C ASP A 68 -7.12 2.91 13.79
N ILE A 69 -5.96 3.44 13.40
CA ILE A 69 -5.02 2.79 12.46
C ILE A 69 -4.67 1.36 12.92
N THR A 70 -4.50 1.15 14.23
CA THR A 70 -4.11 -0.16 14.77
C THR A 70 -5.24 -1.17 14.57
N THR A 71 -6.47 -0.74 14.78
CA THR A 71 -7.69 -1.54 14.60
C THR A 71 -7.91 -1.86 13.12
N GLN A 72 -7.80 -0.86 12.23
CA GLN A 72 -7.84 -1.07 10.78
C GLN A 72 -6.85 -2.17 10.33
N LEU A 73 -5.59 -2.09 10.81
CA LEU A 73 -4.56 -3.08 10.49
C LEU A 73 -4.86 -4.47 11.09
N ASN A 74 -5.41 -4.54 12.30
CA ASN A 74 -5.81 -5.79 12.94
C ASN A 74 -6.97 -6.48 12.19
N ASP A 75 -7.89 -5.71 11.63
CA ASP A 75 -9.06 -6.22 10.91
C ASP A 75 -8.72 -6.73 9.50
N GLY A 76 -7.54 -6.37 8.98
CA GLY A 76 -7.01 -6.94 7.74
C GLY A 76 -6.70 -5.91 6.66
N VAL A 77 -6.82 -4.62 6.94
CA VAL A 77 -6.39 -3.56 6.01
C VAL A 77 -4.90 -3.71 5.73
N ARG A 78 -4.52 -3.71 4.45
CA ARG A 78 -3.11 -3.84 4.01
C ARG A 78 -2.69 -2.76 3.01
N LEU A 79 -3.55 -1.77 2.78
CA LEU A 79 -3.17 -0.47 2.25
C LEU A 79 -3.70 0.62 3.19
N LEU A 80 -2.84 1.53 3.61
CA LEU A 80 -3.28 2.75 4.28
C LEU A 80 -3.02 3.93 3.35
N GLN A 81 -4.09 4.66 3.01
CA GLN A 81 -3.97 5.91 2.28
C GLN A 81 -4.12 7.10 3.26
N ALA A 82 -3.36 8.16 2.98
CA ALA A 82 -3.47 9.41 3.75
C ALA A 82 -3.08 10.63 2.89
N GLN A 83 -3.75 11.76 3.14
CA GLN A 83 -3.46 13.04 2.51
C GLN A 83 -2.63 13.96 3.40
N SER A 84 -1.52 14.49 2.86
CA SER A 84 -0.59 15.33 3.61
C SER A 84 -0.76 16.83 3.37
N HIS A 85 -0.47 17.60 4.41
CA HIS A 85 -0.44 19.06 4.38
C HIS A 85 0.63 19.62 5.31
N MET A 86 1.24 20.73 4.92
CA MET A 86 2.11 21.48 5.83
C MET A 86 1.28 22.30 6.82
N ASN A 87 1.43 22.01 8.12
CA ASN A 87 0.80 22.75 9.21
C ASN A 87 1.87 23.36 10.12
N ASN A 88 1.95 24.69 10.18
CA ASN A 88 2.91 25.42 11.02
C ASN A 88 4.38 24.94 10.87
N GLY A 89 4.77 24.55 9.66
CA GLY A 89 6.14 24.10 9.35
C GLY A 89 6.42 22.62 9.64
N VAL A 90 5.40 21.84 10.03
CA VAL A 90 5.48 20.38 10.22
C VAL A 90 4.55 19.70 9.23
N LEU A 91 4.93 18.53 8.73
CA LEU A 91 4.08 17.73 7.84
C LEU A 91 3.06 16.92 8.65
N HIS A 92 1.79 17.12 8.35
CA HIS A 92 0.65 16.45 8.98
C HIS A 92 -0.14 15.65 7.96
N PHE A 93 -0.94 14.69 8.43
CA PHE A 93 -2.03 14.13 7.65
C PHE A 93 -3.33 14.85 7.99
N CYS A 94 -3.97 15.44 6.98
CA CYS A 94 -5.14 16.29 7.14
C CYS A 94 -6.14 16.04 6.01
N HIS A 95 -7.44 16.08 6.30
CA HIS A 95 -8.49 15.88 5.30
C HIS A 95 -8.81 17.21 4.62
N THR A 96 -8.41 17.39 3.36
CA THR A 96 -8.44 18.64 2.57
C THR A 96 -7.55 19.77 3.09
N ASN A 97 -7.51 20.00 4.40
CA ASN A 97 -6.57 20.85 5.14
C ASN A 97 -6.72 20.60 6.64
N CYS A 98 -5.75 21.07 7.43
CA CYS A 98 -5.69 20.78 8.86
C CYS A 98 -6.70 21.56 9.73
N ILE A 99 -7.51 22.46 9.15
CA ILE A 99 -8.63 23.08 9.86
C ILE A 99 -9.85 22.16 9.87
N LEU A 100 -10.06 21.41 8.79
CA LEU A 100 -11.20 20.51 8.64
C LEU A 100 -11.01 19.22 9.44
N PHE A 101 -9.84 18.62 9.33
CA PHE A 101 -9.42 17.49 10.16
C PHE A 101 -7.90 17.43 10.21
N ASP A 102 -7.31 17.28 11.40
CA ASP A 102 -5.88 17.09 11.60
C ASP A 102 -5.65 15.78 12.37
N GLY A 103 -5.17 14.76 11.67
CA GLY A 103 -4.85 13.45 12.25
C GLY A 103 -3.49 13.41 12.93
N GLY A 104 -2.80 14.55 13.02
CA GLY A 104 -1.48 14.69 13.61
C GLY A 104 -0.34 14.56 12.60
N THR A 105 0.87 14.46 13.13
CA THR A 105 2.08 14.49 12.31
C THR A 105 2.26 13.19 11.52
N VAL A 106 2.81 13.30 10.30
CA VAL A 106 3.19 12.12 9.50
C VAL A 106 4.18 11.23 10.25
N LEU A 107 5.07 11.82 11.06
CA LEU A 107 6.03 11.07 11.88
C LEU A 107 5.33 10.17 12.91
N ASP A 108 4.34 10.70 13.64
CA ASP A 108 3.66 9.93 14.68
C ASP A 108 2.76 8.86 14.08
N TYR A 109 2.08 9.17 12.97
CA TYR A 109 1.37 8.17 12.15
C TYR A 109 2.30 7.00 11.76
N LEU A 110 3.48 7.30 11.20
CA LEU A 110 4.45 6.28 10.79
C LEU A 110 5.01 5.48 11.97
N LYS A 111 5.15 6.08 13.16
CA LYS A 111 5.55 5.37 14.39
C LYS A 111 4.48 4.38 14.86
N THR A 112 3.20 4.74 14.75
CA THR A 112 2.09 3.81 15.01
C THR A 112 2.16 2.61 14.09
N VAL A 113 2.29 2.86 12.77
CA VAL A 113 2.46 1.80 11.76
C VAL A 113 3.69 0.93 12.04
N LYS A 114 4.84 1.55 12.34
CA LYS A 114 6.08 0.83 12.67
C LYS A 114 5.91 -0.09 13.87
N SER A 115 5.28 0.43 14.94
CA SER A 115 5.05 -0.33 16.17
C SER A 115 4.17 -1.55 15.91
N TRP A 116 3.12 -1.38 15.08
CA TRP A 116 2.27 -2.50 14.66
C TRP A 116 3.05 -3.52 13.84
N LEU A 117 3.83 -3.10 12.84
CA LEU A 117 4.64 -4.02 12.03
C LEU A 117 5.70 -4.77 12.86
N ASP A 118 6.27 -4.15 13.89
CA ASP A 118 7.21 -4.84 14.79
C ASP A 118 6.53 -5.95 15.61
N ALA A 119 5.27 -5.76 15.98
CA ALA A 119 4.46 -6.78 16.64
C ALA A 119 3.97 -7.88 15.67
N HIS A 120 3.94 -7.61 14.36
CA HIS A 120 3.39 -8.51 13.33
C HIS A 120 4.43 -8.82 12.23
N PRO A 121 5.38 -9.76 12.48
CA PRO A 121 6.54 -9.98 11.60
C PRO A 121 6.23 -10.60 10.24
N THR A 122 5.01 -11.11 10.03
CA THR A 122 4.58 -11.79 8.79
C THR A 122 3.76 -10.90 7.86
N GLU A 123 3.75 -9.60 8.11
CA GLU A 123 2.90 -8.64 7.42
C GLU A 123 3.70 -7.79 6.43
N VAL A 124 3.12 -7.62 5.24
CA VAL A 124 3.54 -6.68 4.21
C VAL A 124 2.42 -5.66 4.04
N LEU A 125 2.76 -4.39 4.20
CA LEU A 125 1.85 -3.25 4.18
C LEU A 125 2.17 -2.30 3.02
N THR A 126 1.12 -1.76 2.41
CA THR A 126 1.23 -0.68 1.44
C THR A 126 0.88 0.65 2.10
N LEU A 127 1.72 1.66 1.90
CA LEU A 127 1.42 3.05 2.23
C LEU A 127 1.27 3.81 0.92
N LEU A 128 0.17 4.56 0.77
CA LEU A 128 -0.08 5.37 -0.40
C LEU A 128 -0.42 6.79 0.08
N PHE A 129 0.46 7.75 -0.17
CA PHE A 129 0.27 9.10 0.35
C PHE A 129 0.05 10.10 -0.77
N THR A 130 -0.84 11.06 -0.52
CA THR A 130 -1.03 12.19 -1.43
C THR A 130 -0.19 13.38 -0.97
N ASN A 131 0.45 14.04 -1.95
CA ASN A 131 1.34 15.17 -1.76
C ASN A 131 0.85 16.38 -2.58
N PRO A 132 -0.35 16.90 -2.27
CA PRO A 132 -1.04 17.88 -3.10
C PRO A 132 -0.27 19.22 -3.21
N GLU A 133 0.56 19.53 -2.22
CA GLU A 133 1.36 20.76 -2.16
C GLU A 133 2.75 20.61 -2.79
N GLY A 134 3.10 19.43 -3.31
CA GLY A 134 4.43 19.17 -3.86
C GLY A 134 5.55 19.29 -2.81
N VAL A 135 5.26 18.90 -1.57
CA VAL A 135 6.22 18.96 -0.47
C VAL A 135 7.45 18.10 -0.81
N SER A 136 8.64 18.64 -0.54
CA SER A 136 9.91 18.00 -0.89
C SER A 136 10.03 16.58 -0.32
N ILE A 137 10.16 15.59 -1.20
CA ILE A 137 10.32 14.20 -0.81
C ILE A 137 11.66 13.97 -0.07
N PRO A 138 12.83 14.37 -0.60
CA PRO A 138 14.09 14.20 0.13
C PRO A 138 14.20 15.07 1.39
N GLY A 139 13.62 16.27 1.37
CA GLY A 139 13.81 17.28 2.42
C GLY A 139 12.84 17.19 3.60
N VAL A 140 11.64 16.64 3.39
CA VAL A 140 10.57 16.63 4.42
C VAL A 140 10.04 15.21 4.64
N TRP A 141 9.69 14.49 3.57
CA TRP A 141 9.14 13.13 3.70
C TRP A 141 10.17 12.11 4.17
N ALA A 142 11.33 12.03 3.53
CA ALA A 142 12.36 11.05 3.87
C ALA A 142 12.77 11.11 5.34
N PRO A 143 13.00 12.29 5.95
CA PRO A 143 13.25 12.40 7.38
C PRO A 143 12.16 11.79 8.27
N ALA A 144 10.88 11.91 7.91
CA ALA A 144 9.80 11.30 8.69
C ALA A 144 9.84 9.76 8.64
N PHE A 145 10.13 9.19 7.47
CA PHE A 145 10.34 7.75 7.29
C PHE A 145 11.59 7.23 8.03
N ASP A 146 12.68 7.99 8.01
CA ASP A 146 13.92 7.63 8.70
C ASP A 146 13.73 7.67 10.22
N LEU A 147 13.13 8.75 10.74
CA LEU A 147 12.91 8.95 12.18
C LEU A 147 11.87 7.98 12.77
N SER A 148 10.88 7.55 11.98
CA SER A 148 9.94 6.49 12.40
C SER A 148 10.56 5.09 12.33
N GLY A 149 11.65 4.91 11.58
CA GLY A 149 12.27 3.61 11.32
C GLY A 149 11.56 2.76 10.27
N VAL A 150 10.53 3.30 9.59
CA VAL A 150 9.82 2.62 8.50
C VAL A 150 10.70 2.47 7.26
N ALA A 151 11.58 3.45 6.99
CA ALA A 151 12.49 3.42 5.83
C ALA A 151 13.32 2.12 5.74
N ALA A 152 13.75 1.57 6.88
CA ALA A 152 14.56 0.36 6.94
C ALA A 152 13.84 -0.92 6.48
N MET A 153 12.52 -0.87 6.33
CA MET A 153 11.67 -1.98 5.93
C MET A 153 11.04 -1.77 4.55
N ALA A 154 11.32 -0.63 3.91
CA ALA A 154 10.68 -0.23 2.68
C ALA A 154 11.29 -0.94 1.45
N TYR A 155 10.44 -1.27 0.48
CA TYR A 155 10.85 -1.92 -0.75
C TYR A 155 11.53 -0.92 -1.68
N ILE A 156 12.70 -1.29 -2.18
CA ILE A 156 13.38 -0.57 -3.25
C ILE A 156 13.36 -1.48 -4.48
N PRO A 157 12.64 -1.10 -5.55
CA PRO A 157 12.55 -1.95 -6.72
C PRO A 157 13.88 -1.95 -7.51
N PRO A 158 14.19 -3.04 -8.22
CA PRO A 158 15.39 -3.11 -9.06
C PRO A 158 15.31 -2.20 -10.29
N ASN A 159 14.10 -1.84 -10.73
CA ASN A 159 13.83 -0.93 -11.85
C ASN A 159 12.60 -0.08 -11.53
N MET A 160 12.49 1.09 -12.14
CA MET A 160 11.35 1.99 -11.99
C MET A 160 10.96 2.55 -13.36
N PRO A 161 9.69 2.44 -13.79
CA PRO A 161 8.55 1.80 -13.10
C PRO A 161 8.65 0.26 -13.09
N MET A 162 7.91 -0.38 -12.16
CA MET A 162 7.72 -1.83 -12.11
C MET A 162 6.40 -2.19 -12.79
N LYS A 163 6.40 -3.18 -13.70
CA LYS A 163 5.13 -3.74 -14.19
C LYS A 163 4.47 -4.57 -13.11
N GLN A 164 3.17 -4.76 -13.22
CA GLN A 164 2.39 -5.65 -12.36
C GLN A 164 2.99 -7.06 -12.27
N SER A 165 3.53 -7.59 -13.37
CA SER A 165 4.16 -8.91 -13.43
C SER A 165 5.53 -8.99 -12.74
N ASP A 166 6.17 -7.85 -12.51
CA ASP A 166 7.57 -7.78 -12.07
C ASP A 166 7.70 -7.81 -10.54
N TRP A 167 6.58 -7.67 -9.83
CA TRP A 167 6.57 -7.61 -8.37
C TRP A 167 6.95 -8.96 -7.75
N PRO A 168 7.82 -8.97 -6.72
CA PRO A 168 8.18 -10.18 -5.99
C PRO A 168 6.98 -10.75 -5.23
N THR A 169 7.10 -12.01 -4.79
CA THR A 169 6.12 -12.63 -3.90
C THR A 169 6.18 -12.06 -2.49
N LEU A 170 5.09 -12.16 -1.72
CA LEU A 170 5.12 -11.73 -0.31
C LEU A 170 6.17 -12.50 0.50
N GLY A 171 6.37 -13.79 0.22
CA GLY A 171 7.39 -14.59 0.89
C GLY A 171 8.82 -14.12 0.59
N GLU A 172 9.09 -13.62 -0.63
CA GLU A 172 10.38 -13.02 -0.98
C GLU A 172 10.59 -11.67 -0.31
N LEU A 173 9.55 -10.82 -0.26
CA LEU A 173 9.59 -9.55 0.48
C LEU A 173 9.93 -9.79 1.95
N LEU A 174 9.16 -10.64 2.64
CA LEU A 174 9.39 -10.98 4.05
C LEU A 174 10.76 -11.62 4.27
N GLY A 175 11.18 -12.53 3.38
CA GLY A 175 12.50 -13.18 3.44
C GLY A 175 13.67 -12.20 3.36
N ASN A 176 13.49 -11.07 2.69
CA ASN A 176 14.46 -9.98 2.58
C ASN A 176 14.30 -8.91 3.68
N GLY A 177 13.38 -9.09 4.63
CA GLY A 177 13.07 -8.08 5.64
C GLY A 177 12.31 -6.87 5.10
N THR A 178 11.88 -6.91 3.84
CA THR A 178 11.04 -5.88 3.23
C THR A 178 9.58 -6.13 3.61
N ARG A 179 8.95 -5.14 4.24
CA ARG A 179 7.59 -5.25 4.78
C ARG A 179 6.72 -4.05 4.43
N VAL A 180 7.27 -3.01 3.79
CA VAL A 180 6.50 -1.81 3.43
C VAL A 180 6.74 -1.47 1.96
N VAL A 181 5.68 -1.22 1.22
CA VAL A 181 5.74 -0.64 -0.14
C VAL A 181 5.13 0.75 -0.06
N VAL A 182 5.86 1.78 -0.49
CA VAL A 182 5.42 3.18 -0.37
C VAL A 182 5.17 3.78 -1.75
N PHE A 183 3.97 4.29 -1.97
CA PHE A 183 3.62 5.08 -3.16
C PHE A 183 3.31 6.52 -2.77
N MET A 184 3.59 7.43 -3.70
CA MET A 184 3.25 8.84 -3.61
C MET A 184 2.60 9.30 -4.91
N ASP A 185 1.51 10.05 -4.82
CA ASP A 185 0.74 10.49 -5.98
C ASP A 185 1.45 11.60 -6.79
N ALA A 186 2.35 12.36 -6.15
CA ALA A 186 3.10 13.46 -6.77
C ALA A 186 4.55 13.58 -6.26
N GLY A 187 5.48 13.89 -7.18
CA GLY A 187 6.88 14.23 -6.91
C GLY A 187 7.86 13.05 -6.84
N ALA A 188 7.37 11.80 -6.80
CA ALA A 188 8.21 10.60 -6.70
C ALA A 188 8.75 10.08 -8.05
N ASP A 189 8.49 10.79 -9.15
CA ASP A 189 9.00 10.47 -10.50
C ASP A 189 10.48 10.85 -10.70
N GLY A 190 11.10 11.44 -9.69
CA GLY A 190 12.51 11.82 -9.67
C GLY A 190 12.79 13.25 -10.13
N ALA A 191 11.77 14.05 -10.47
CA ALA A 191 11.93 15.43 -10.93
C ALA A 191 12.61 16.34 -9.89
N ASP A 192 12.28 16.18 -8.61
CA ASP A 192 12.74 17.03 -7.50
C ASP A 192 13.69 16.30 -6.52
N GLY A 193 14.39 15.27 -7.04
CA GLY A 193 15.25 14.37 -6.28
C GLY A 193 14.53 13.09 -5.86
N SER A 194 15.25 11.98 -5.83
CA SER A 194 14.68 10.65 -5.57
C SER A 194 14.95 10.16 -4.14
N VAL A 195 13.94 9.54 -3.55
CA VAL A 195 14.07 8.66 -2.39
C VAL A 195 13.74 7.26 -2.89
N PRO A 196 14.71 6.32 -2.99
CA PRO A 196 14.55 5.09 -3.78
C PRO A 196 13.37 4.19 -3.41
N PHE A 197 12.85 4.31 -2.17
CA PHE A 197 11.73 3.51 -1.68
C PHE A 197 10.36 4.20 -1.77
N ILE A 198 10.31 5.50 -2.13
CA ILE A 198 9.05 6.23 -2.34
C ILE A 198 8.77 6.20 -3.84
N LEU A 199 7.77 5.42 -4.23
CA LEU A 199 7.51 5.08 -5.63
C LEU A 199 6.46 6.02 -6.24
N PRO A 200 6.58 6.38 -7.53
CA PRO A 200 5.58 7.19 -8.22
C PRO A 200 4.33 6.34 -8.47
N GLU A 201 3.24 6.64 -7.75
CA GLU A 201 1.98 5.90 -7.81
C GLU A 201 1.52 5.75 -9.27
N PHE A 202 1.29 6.87 -9.95
CA PHE A 202 0.63 6.85 -11.25
C PHE A 202 1.45 6.22 -12.37
N GLN A 203 2.73 5.93 -12.19
CA GLN A 203 3.52 5.17 -13.16
C GLN A 203 3.44 3.65 -12.97
N MET A 204 2.84 3.18 -11.86
CA MET A 204 2.76 1.76 -11.48
C MET A 204 1.35 1.32 -11.09
N ILE A 205 0.51 2.24 -10.65
CA ILE A 205 -0.89 2.08 -10.24
C ILE A 205 -1.72 3.08 -11.02
N TRP A 206 -2.80 2.66 -11.65
CA TRP A 206 -3.86 3.59 -12.05
C TRP A 206 -5.06 3.44 -11.13
N GLU A 207 -5.90 4.47 -11.06
CA GLU A 207 -7.14 4.42 -10.30
C GLU A 207 -8.36 4.93 -11.06
N THR A 208 -9.52 4.49 -10.59
CA THR A 208 -10.83 5.00 -11.04
C THR A 208 -11.06 6.43 -10.57
N PRO A 209 -12.06 7.16 -11.10
CA PRO A 209 -12.50 8.41 -10.48
C PRO A 209 -12.79 8.21 -8.98
N TYR A 210 -12.68 9.26 -8.18
CA TYR A 210 -13.02 9.28 -6.75
C TYR A 210 -14.16 10.26 -6.49
N GLY A 211 -14.64 10.34 -5.24
CA GLY A 211 -15.71 11.26 -4.85
C GLY A 211 -17.08 10.85 -5.39
N PHE A 212 -17.32 9.55 -5.52
CA PHE A 212 -18.58 9.05 -6.04
C PHE A 212 -19.74 9.39 -5.10
N THR A 213 -20.81 9.96 -5.66
CA THR A 213 -22.16 9.99 -5.07
C THR A 213 -23.12 9.01 -5.76
N ASP A 214 -22.64 8.36 -6.82
CA ASP A 214 -23.33 7.29 -7.54
C ASP A 214 -22.84 5.93 -7.03
N ALA A 215 -23.72 5.23 -6.30
CA ALA A 215 -23.44 3.91 -5.71
C ALA A 215 -23.23 2.78 -6.73
N THR A 216 -23.32 3.05 -8.04
CA THR A 216 -22.97 2.07 -9.08
C THR A 216 -21.47 2.03 -9.41
N PHE A 217 -20.69 3.00 -8.94
CA PHE A 217 -19.24 3.10 -9.16
C PHE A 217 -18.82 2.87 -10.62
N PRO A 218 -19.27 3.72 -11.57
CA PRO A 218 -18.98 3.52 -12.98
C PRO A 218 -17.47 3.54 -13.25
N CYS A 219 -16.94 2.39 -13.67
CA CYS A 219 -15.50 2.22 -13.82
C CYS A 219 -14.95 2.87 -15.10
N SER A 220 -13.85 3.58 -14.94
CA SER A 220 -12.99 4.07 -16.02
C SER A 220 -11.56 4.25 -15.51
N VAL A 221 -10.57 4.18 -16.39
CA VAL A 221 -9.20 4.61 -16.04
C VAL A 221 -9.19 6.12 -15.95
N ASN A 222 -8.78 6.69 -14.81
CA ASN A 222 -8.81 8.13 -14.58
C ASN A 222 -7.42 8.71 -14.25
N ARG A 223 -6.83 8.37 -13.10
CA ARG A 223 -5.51 8.88 -12.71
C ARG A 223 -4.44 7.84 -13.03
N THR A 224 -3.55 8.19 -13.97
CA THR A 224 -2.46 7.35 -14.50
C THR A 224 -1.42 8.24 -15.19
N SER A 225 -0.17 7.78 -15.27
CA SER A 225 0.94 8.49 -15.92
C SER A 225 2.04 7.51 -16.35
N GLY A 226 3.12 8.03 -16.95
CA GLY A 226 4.29 7.22 -17.25
C GLY A 226 4.11 6.29 -18.45
N PRO A 227 5.07 5.38 -18.67
CA PRO A 227 5.19 4.67 -19.95
C PRO A 227 4.46 3.32 -19.99
N LEU A 228 3.94 2.83 -18.87
CA LEU A 228 3.29 1.51 -18.83
C LEU A 228 1.90 1.57 -19.49
N ASP A 229 1.51 0.50 -20.17
CA ASP A 229 0.11 0.32 -20.58
C ASP A 229 -0.76 0.07 -19.34
N THR A 230 -2.06 0.41 -19.38
CA THR A 230 -2.98 0.20 -18.24
C THR A 230 -3.04 -1.26 -17.78
N THR A 231 -2.82 -2.21 -18.70
CA THR A 231 -2.75 -3.64 -18.39
C THR A 231 -1.47 -4.07 -17.69
N ASP A 232 -0.40 -3.30 -17.81
CA ASP A 232 0.90 -3.52 -17.16
C ASP A 232 0.98 -2.82 -15.80
N HIS A 233 0.02 -1.96 -15.46
CA HIS A 233 -0.12 -1.38 -14.13
C HIS A 233 -0.81 -2.35 -13.16
N MET A 234 -0.51 -2.19 -11.87
CA MET A 234 -1.47 -2.53 -10.82
C MET A 234 -2.62 -1.52 -10.84
N TYR A 235 -3.72 -1.77 -10.15
CA TYR A 235 -4.77 -0.75 -10.08
C TYR A 235 -5.56 -0.73 -8.79
N MET A 236 -6.08 0.45 -8.48
CA MET A 236 -6.93 0.74 -7.34
C MET A 236 -8.33 1.14 -7.81
N ILE A 237 -9.35 0.61 -7.16
CA ILE A 237 -10.71 1.12 -7.31
C ILE A 237 -11.04 2.00 -6.11
N ASN A 238 -11.46 3.23 -6.38
CA ASN A 238 -12.01 4.13 -5.38
C ASN A 238 -13.47 3.71 -5.12
N HIS A 239 -13.70 2.98 -4.04
CA HIS A 239 -14.99 2.40 -3.68
C HIS A 239 -15.53 3.01 -2.36
N SER A 240 -15.36 4.32 -2.22
CA SER A 240 -15.90 5.13 -1.14
C SER A 240 -17.13 5.90 -1.65
N LEU A 241 -18.29 5.66 -1.05
CA LEU A 241 -19.52 6.40 -1.38
C LEU A 241 -19.62 7.66 -0.53
N ASN A 242 -19.94 8.76 -1.20
CA ASN A 242 -20.20 10.04 -0.58
C ASN A 242 -21.67 10.39 -0.69
N VAL A 243 -22.12 11.26 0.22
CA VAL A 243 -23.46 11.83 0.25
C VAL A 243 -23.37 13.35 0.26
N ASP A 244 -24.20 13.97 -0.58
CA ASP A 244 -24.37 15.43 -0.55
C ASP A 244 -25.28 15.80 0.62
N ILE A 245 -24.72 16.56 1.56
CA ILE A 245 -25.47 17.16 2.66
C ILE A 245 -25.75 18.64 2.36
N ILE A 246 -26.19 19.39 3.37
CA ILE A 246 -26.58 20.79 3.21
C ILE A 246 -25.42 21.65 2.66
N PHE A 247 -25.76 22.69 1.88
CA PHE A 247 -24.82 23.68 1.34
C PHE A 247 -23.75 23.14 0.38
N SER A 248 -24.05 22.08 -0.40
CA SER A 248 -23.11 21.48 -1.36
C SER A 248 -21.83 20.94 -0.69
N LEU A 249 -21.94 20.60 0.59
CA LEU A 249 -20.92 19.86 1.30
C LEU A 249 -21.14 18.37 1.02
N THR A 250 -20.11 17.72 0.49
CA THR A 250 -20.08 16.28 0.23
C THR A 250 -19.23 15.64 1.30
N VAL A 251 -19.73 14.58 1.92
CA VAL A 251 -19.04 13.84 3.00
C VAL A 251 -19.12 12.34 2.70
N SER A 252 -18.23 11.55 3.29
CA SER A 252 -18.37 10.10 3.27
C SER A 252 -19.72 9.67 3.86
N ASP A 253 -20.34 8.62 3.32
CA ASP A 253 -21.67 8.14 3.71
C ASP A 253 -21.60 6.96 4.71
N PRO A 254 -21.60 7.21 6.03
CA PRO A 254 -21.59 6.15 7.04
C PRO A 254 -22.91 5.37 7.11
N ILE A 255 -24.02 5.93 6.60
CA ILE A 255 -25.33 5.27 6.69
C ILE A 255 -25.40 4.12 5.69
N GLU A 256 -24.91 4.35 4.48
CA GLU A 256 -24.86 3.33 3.41
C GLU A 256 -23.59 2.47 3.45
N ALA A 257 -22.66 2.71 4.38
CA ALA A 257 -21.39 1.98 4.49
C ALA A 257 -21.54 0.45 4.44
N SER A 258 -22.55 -0.10 5.14
CA SER A 258 -22.79 -1.56 5.15
C SER A 258 -23.24 -2.13 3.79
N VAL A 259 -23.88 -1.31 2.96
CA VAL A 259 -24.32 -1.67 1.60
C VAL A 259 -23.17 -1.44 0.62
N THR A 260 -22.51 -0.29 0.71
CA THR A 260 -21.31 0.06 -0.09
C THR A 260 -20.22 -1.00 0.09
N ASN A 261 -19.88 -1.35 1.33
CA ASN A 261 -18.82 -2.31 1.64
C ASN A 261 -19.31 -3.77 1.62
N SER A 262 -20.46 -4.06 1.02
CA SER A 262 -20.98 -5.42 0.86
C SER A 262 -20.22 -6.19 -0.23
N VAL A 263 -20.27 -7.53 -0.18
CA VAL A 263 -19.70 -8.38 -1.23
C VAL A 263 -20.24 -8.02 -2.61
N ASP A 264 -21.56 -7.86 -2.74
CA ASP A 264 -22.21 -7.61 -4.03
C ASP A 264 -21.77 -6.28 -4.64
N SER A 265 -21.71 -5.20 -3.85
CA SER A 265 -21.28 -3.87 -4.30
C SER A 265 -19.82 -3.86 -4.76
N ILE A 266 -18.92 -4.40 -3.94
CA ILE A 266 -17.49 -4.45 -4.24
C ILE A 266 -17.22 -5.31 -5.47
N LEU A 267 -17.84 -6.49 -5.57
CA LEU A 267 -17.66 -7.38 -6.72
C LEU A 267 -18.23 -6.75 -8.01
N ALA A 268 -19.35 -6.03 -7.94
CA ALA A 268 -19.91 -5.33 -9.08
C ALA A 268 -18.93 -4.27 -9.63
N ASN A 269 -18.35 -3.44 -8.75
CA ASN A 269 -17.34 -2.45 -9.13
C ASN A 269 -16.08 -3.13 -9.70
N ALA A 270 -15.51 -4.08 -8.96
CA ALA A 270 -14.31 -4.79 -9.37
C ALA A 270 -14.46 -5.48 -10.73
N TYR A 271 -15.56 -6.20 -10.97
CA TYR A 271 -15.82 -6.87 -12.25
C TYR A 271 -16.06 -5.87 -13.39
N GLY A 272 -16.70 -4.73 -13.13
CA GLY A 272 -16.85 -3.64 -14.09
C GLY A 272 -15.52 -3.07 -14.60
N CYS A 273 -14.47 -3.14 -13.78
CA CYS A 273 -13.13 -2.65 -14.11
C CYS A 273 -12.21 -3.64 -14.83
N THR A 274 -12.49 -4.95 -14.76
CA THR A 274 -11.58 -6.00 -15.25
C THR A 274 -11.16 -5.83 -16.71
N GLN A 275 -12.02 -5.24 -17.55
CA GLN A 275 -11.74 -4.97 -18.97
C GLN A 275 -10.52 -4.05 -19.19
N PHE A 276 -10.19 -3.18 -18.23
CA PHE A 276 -9.03 -2.27 -18.31
C PHE A 276 -7.72 -2.91 -17.85
N ALA A 277 -7.80 -4.09 -17.22
CA ALA A 277 -6.68 -4.79 -16.60
C ALA A 277 -6.53 -6.24 -17.09
N ASN A 278 -6.91 -6.52 -18.33
CA ASN A 278 -6.82 -7.85 -18.95
C ASN A 278 -7.52 -8.96 -18.15
N GLY A 279 -8.72 -8.66 -17.62
CA GLY A 279 -9.52 -9.62 -16.86
C GLY A 279 -9.12 -9.78 -15.39
N ARG A 280 -8.09 -9.06 -14.90
CA ARG A 280 -7.60 -9.17 -13.53
C ARG A 280 -8.47 -8.39 -12.54
N ALA A 281 -8.59 -8.90 -11.31
CA ALA A 281 -9.13 -8.19 -10.15
C ALA A 281 -8.25 -6.99 -9.75
N PRO A 282 -8.79 -5.98 -9.03
CA PRO A 282 -8.02 -4.85 -8.53
C PRO A 282 -6.94 -5.29 -7.56
N ASN A 283 -5.85 -4.54 -7.52
CA ASN A 283 -4.84 -4.71 -6.49
C ASN A 283 -5.28 -4.09 -5.17
N PHE A 284 -6.02 -2.98 -5.24
CA PHE A 284 -6.47 -2.26 -4.06
C PHE A 284 -7.95 -1.89 -4.19
N ILE A 285 -8.71 -2.12 -3.13
CA ILE A 285 -10.08 -1.65 -2.98
C ILE A 285 -10.04 -0.62 -1.86
N LEU A 286 -10.14 0.65 -2.23
CA LEU A 286 -10.05 1.76 -1.29
C LEU A 286 -11.44 2.09 -0.75
N LEU A 287 -11.60 2.08 0.57
CA LEU A 287 -12.88 2.17 1.26
C LEU A 287 -12.83 3.19 2.40
N ASP A 288 -13.99 3.78 2.66
CA ASP A 288 -14.32 4.39 3.95
C ASP A 288 -14.99 3.34 4.84
N TRP A 289 -14.96 3.53 6.15
CA TRP A 289 -15.63 2.66 7.14
C TRP A 289 -15.19 1.18 7.02
N VAL A 290 -13.88 0.93 7.02
CA VAL A 290 -13.30 -0.40 6.74
C VAL A 290 -13.71 -1.50 7.73
N ASP A 291 -14.22 -1.13 8.90
CA ASP A 291 -14.76 -2.01 9.93
C ASP A 291 -16.24 -2.40 9.68
N VAL A 292 -16.89 -1.78 8.70
CA VAL A 292 -18.30 -2.00 8.37
C VAL A 292 -18.44 -2.79 7.06
N GLY A 293 -19.37 -3.75 7.06
CA GLY A 293 -19.74 -4.52 5.87
C GLY A 293 -18.99 -5.85 5.75
N GLN A 294 -18.65 -6.24 4.52
CA GLN A 294 -18.12 -7.57 4.18
C GLN A 294 -16.92 -7.48 3.23
N ALA A 295 -16.19 -6.36 3.27
CA ALA A 295 -15.08 -6.07 2.36
C ALA A 295 -14.02 -7.18 2.32
N TYR A 296 -13.64 -7.71 3.49
CA TYR A 296 -12.64 -8.79 3.58
C TYR A 296 -13.10 -10.08 2.91
N GLN A 297 -14.40 -10.40 2.96
CA GLN A 297 -14.96 -11.53 2.22
C GLN A 297 -14.93 -11.29 0.71
N ALA A 298 -15.21 -10.05 0.26
CA ALA A 298 -15.10 -9.69 -1.15
C ALA A 298 -13.65 -9.80 -1.66
N ALA A 299 -12.68 -9.34 -0.86
CA ALA A 299 -11.26 -9.51 -1.16
C ALA A 299 -10.84 -10.98 -1.22
N ASP A 300 -11.37 -11.83 -0.34
CA ASP A 300 -11.12 -13.29 -0.39
C ASP A 300 -11.61 -13.91 -1.70
N ILE A 301 -12.81 -13.52 -2.17
CA ILE A 301 -13.38 -13.97 -3.45
C ILE A 301 -12.53 -13.49 -4.63
N LEU A 302 -12.11 -12.22 -4.64
CA LEU A 302 -11.27 -11.65 -5.70
C LEU A 302 -9.86 -12.26 -5.73
N ASN A 303 -9.35 -12.66 -4.56
CA ASN A 303 -8.13 -13.45 -4.46
C ASN A 303 -8.35 -14.94 -4.80
N GLY A 304 -9.58 -15.41 -5.00
CA GLY A 304 -9.87 -16.80 -5.34
C GLY A 304 -9.59 -17.78 -4.18
N PHE A 305 -9.67 -17.31 -2.94
CA PHE A 305 -9.65 -18.21 -1.79
C PHE A 305 -10.93 -19.01 -1.73
N ARG A 306 -10.84 -20.27 -1.27
CA ARG A 306 -12.03 -21.09 -1.05
C ARG A 306 -12.73 -20.58 0.21
N THR A 307 -13.96 -20.11 0.04
CA THR A 307 -14.87 -19.76 1.12
C THR A 307 -15.57 -20.98 1.70
#